data_AF-A0AAW4GHI4-F1
#
_entry.id   AF-A0AAW4GHI4-F1
#
_cell.length_a   1.000
_cell.length_b   1.000
_cell.length_c   1.000
_cell.angle_alpha   90.00
_cell.angle_beta   90.00
_cell.angle_gamma   90.00
#
_symmetry.space_group_name_H-M   'P 1'
#
loop_
_entity.id
_entity.type
_entity.pdbx_description
1 polymer ?
#
loop_
_entity_poly.entity_id
_entity_poly.type
_entity_poly.pdbx_seq_one_letter_code
_entity_poly.pdbx_strand_id
1 'polypeptide(L)'
;MQPLLQRLAMLKIEIDSLRFYSRLDEDAFSSSLSETSGVVSVEGFLRKINVSVDPSAVDEDRMREPISLFQRYGIDMRQLRELEMTEFRTWMRNRSAYWFKSMYPDQ
;
A
#
# COMPACT_ATOMS: atom_id res chain seq x y z
N MET A 1 11.26 34.49 5.23
CA MET A 1 10.28 33.72 4.45
C MET A 1 10.96 32.45 3.95
N GLN A 2 10.85 31.35 4.69
CA GLN A 2 11.13 30.01 4.17
C GLN A 2 9.81 29.46 3.62
N PRO A 3 9.78 28.84 2.43
CA PRO A 3 8.54 28.28 1.92
C PRO A 3 8.12 27.14 2.85
N LEU A 4 6.85 27.17 3.27
CA LEU A 4 6.17 26.05 3.90
C LEU A 4 6.22 24.86 2.93
N LEU A 5 7.28 24.05 3.01
CA LEU A 5 7.13 22.63 2.75
C LEU A 5 6.12 22.15 3.78
N GLN A 6 4.85 22.05 3.36
CA GLN A 6 4.01 20.98 3.85
C GLN A 6 4.84 19.72 3.62
N ARG A 7 5.51 19.28 4.69
CA ARG A 7 6.09 17.96 4.78
C ARG A 7 4.90 17.04 4.52
N LEU A 8 4.79 16.48 3.30
CA LEU A 8 3.77 15.49 3.02
C LEU A 8 3.98 14.43 4.10
N ALA A 9 3.00 14.31 5.00
CA ALA A 9 3.11 13.33 6.06
C ALA A 9 3.22 11.97 5.38
N MET A 10 4.16 11.14 5.83
CA MET A 10 4.26 9.75 5.41
C MET A 10 2.89 9.09 5.54
N LEU A 11 2.37 8.53 4.45
CA LEU A 11 1.13 7.79 4.48
C LEU A 11 1.39 6.47 5.19
N LYS A 12 0.45 6.03 6.03
CA LYS A 12 0.60 4.81 6.81
C LYS A 12 -0.47 3.82 6.42
N ILE A 13 -0.05 2.61 6.13
CA ILE A 13 -0.92 1.47 5.89
C ILE A 13 -0.66 0.47 7.01
N GLU A 14 -1.68 0.19 7.81
CA GLU A 14 -1.64 -0.88 8.79
C GLU A 14 -2.25 -2.12 8.16
N ILE A 15 -1.41 -3.12 7.91
CA ILE A 15 -1.81 -4.42 7.40
C ILE A 15 -2.05 -5.34 8.59
N ASP A 16 -3.30 -5.69 8.82
CA ASP A 16 -3.70 -6.63 9.87
C ASP A 16 -3.97 -8.04 9.32
N SER A 17 -4.08 -9.00 10.25
CA SER A 17 -4.62 -10.34 10.00
C SER A 17 -3.85 -11.21 8.99
N LEU A 18 -2.59 -10.90 8.73
CA LEU A 18 -1.72 -11.70 7.87
C LEU A 18 -1.48 -13.09 8.46
N ARG A 19 -1.57 -14.09 7.59
CA ARG A 19 -1.16 -15.46 7.88
C ARG A 19 -0.17 -15.91 6.83
N PHE A 20 1.08 -16.05 7.22
CA PHE A 20 2.09 -16.71 6.42
C PHE A 20 2.07 -18.20 6.71
N TYR A 21 2.19 -19.00 5.66
CA TYR A 21 2.21 -20.46 5.77
C TYR A 21 3.62 -21.05 5.79
N SER A 22 4.64 -20.22 5.57
CA SER A 22 6.04 -20.55 5.75
C SER A 22 6.87 -19.29 5.98
N ARG A 23 8.07 -19.45 6.53
CA ARG A 23 9.02 -18.33 6.68
C ARG A 23 9.42 -17.72 5.32
N LEU A 24 9.59 -18.55 4.29
CA LEU A 24 9.91 -18.08 2.94
C LEU A 24 8.79 -17.21 2.34
N ASP A 25 7.54 -17.47 2.72
CA ASP A 25 6.39 -16.70 2.28
C ASP A 25 6.33 -15.32 2.97
N GLU A 26 6.65 -15.26 4.26
CA GLU A 26 6.82 -14.02 5.02
C GLU A 26 7.99 -13.18 4.51
N ASP A 27 9.14 -13.82 4.25
CA ASP A 27 10.32 -13.17 3.69
C ASP A 27 10.02 -12.60 2.30
N ALA A 28 9.38 -13.38 1.42
CA ALA A 28 8.99 -12.92 0.09
C ALA A 28 8.03 -11.72 0.13
N PHE A 29 7.03 -11.76 1.01
CA PHE A 29 6.11 -10.63 1.21
C PHE A 29 6.85 -9.37 1.64
N SER A 30 7.71 -9.49 2.64
CA SER A 30 8.45 -8.37 3.23
C SER A 30 9.45 -7.78 2.22
N SER A 31 10.17 -8.63 1.48
CA SER A 31 11.09 -8.21 0.41
C SER A 31 10.37 -7.46 -0.70
N SER A 32 9.28 -8.00 -1.25
CA SER A 32 8.49 -7.32 -2.30
C SER A 32 8.01 -5.93 -1.86
N LEU A 33 7.53 -5.78 -0.61
CA LEU A 33 7.16 -4.46 -0.10
C LEU A 33 8.36 -3.52 0.03
N SER A 34 9.48 -3.99 0.58
CA SER A 34 10.67 -3.16 0.81
C SER A 34 11.34 -2.67 -0.48
N GLU A 35 11.22 -3.43 -1.56
CA GLU A 35 11.77 -3.09 -2.88
C GLU A 35 10.83 -2.17 -3.69
N THR A 36 9.57 -2.01 -3.24
CA THR A 36 8.61 -1.14 -3.90
C THR A 36 9.01 0.32 -3.73
N SER A 37 9.21 1.03 -4.86
CA SER A 37 9.48 2.47 -4.85
C SER A 37 8.37 3.25 -4.15
N GLY A 38 8.75 4.05 -3.16
CA GLY A 38 7.82 4.80 -2.33
C GLY A 38 7.46 4.13 -1.01
N VAL A 39 7.77 2.84 -0.80
CA VAL A 39 7.76 2.24 0.54
C VAL A 39 9.04 2.64 1.26
N VAL A 40 8.91 3.35 2.38
CA VAL A 40 10.03 3.87 3.17
C VAL A 40 10.36 2.98 4.35
N SER A 41 9.35 2.31 4.93
CA SER A 41 9.60 1.32 5.98
C SER A 41 8.51 0.24 5.99
N VAL A 42 8.92 -0.96 6.41
CA VAL A 42 8.07 -2.12 6.67
C VAL A 42 8.44 -2.64 8.05
N GLU A 43 7.54 -2.46 9.02
CA GLU A 43 7.78 -2.85 10.42
C GLU A 43 6.76 -3.88 10.87
N GLY A 44 7.25 -5.10 11.19
CA GLY A 44 6.44 -6.13 11.80
C GLY A 44 6.26 -5.91 13.30
N PHE A 45 5.01 -5.89 13.77
CA PHE A 45 4.68 -5.91 15.20
C PHE A 45 3.55 -6.90 15.47
N LEU A 46 3.87 -7.99 16.19
CA LEU A 46 2.95 -9.10 16.47
C LEU A 46 2.37 -9.72 15.19
N ARG A 47 1.10 -9.43 14.87
CA ARG A 47 0.38 -9.90 13.67
C ARG A 47 0.01 -8.75 12.74
N LYS A 48 0.73 -7.65 12.84
CA LYS A 48 0.53 -6.45 12.04
C LYS A 48 1.81 -6.10 11.31
N ILE A 49 1.68 -5.58 10.11
CA ILE A 49 2.76 -4.95 9.36
C ILE A 49 2.39 -3.50 9.15
N ASN A 50 3.24 -2.59 9.64
CA ASN A 50 3.10 -1.17 9.39
C ASN A 50 3.96 -0.80 8.19
N VAL A 51 3.33 -0.26 7.16
CA VAL A 51 4.01 0.22 5.95
C VAL A 51 3.94 1.74 5.93
N SER A 52 5.09 2.39 5.84
CA SER A 52 5.16 3.85 5.63
C SER A 52 5.47 4.14 4.17
N VAL A 53 4.65 4.97 3.53
CA VAL A 53 4.72 5.30 2.11
C VAL A 53 5.01 6.79 1.92
N ASP A 54 6.02 7.11 1.10
CA ASP A 54 6.32 8.46 0.65
C ASP A 54 5.36 8.82 -0.51
N PRO A 55 4.39 9.71 -0.29
CA PRO A 55 3.43 10.07 -1.32
C PRO A 55 4.08 10.66 -2.58
N SER A 56 5.24 11.33 -2.47
CA SER A 56 5.92 11.92 -3.63
C SER A 56 6.49 10.86 -4.59
N ALA A 57 6.61 9.62 -4.14
CA ALA A 57 7.11 8.50 -4.91
C ALA A 57 6.00 7.54 -5.38
N VAL A 58 4.74 7.82 -5.07
CA VAL A 58 3.57 6.99 -5.44
C VAL A 58 3.07 7.33 -6.85
N ASP A 59 3.03 6.33 -7.72
CA ASP A 59 2.33 6.36 -9.00
C ASP A 59 1.65 5.01 -9.27
N GLU A 60 0.84 4.92 -10.33
CA GLU A 60 0.09 3.70 -10.65
C GLU A 60 1.02 2.48 -10.78
N ASP A 61 2.11 2.60 -11.53
CA ASP A 61 2.99 1.48 -11.84
C ASP A 61 3.74 0.98 -10.63
N ARG A 62 4.18 1.89 -9.75
CA ARG A 62 4.83 1.54 -8.48
C ARG A 62 3.86 0.93 -7.48
N MET A 63 2.57 1.32 -7.52
CA MET A 63 1.55 0.77 -6.64
C MET A 63 0.99 -0.57 -7.11
N ARG A 64 1.26 -1.00 -8.35
CA ARG A 64 0.85 -2.32 -8.83
C ARG A 64 1.37 -3.45 -7.95
N GLU A 65 2.60 -3.35 -7.46
CA GLU A 65 3.20 -4.40 -6.64
C GLU A 65 2.51 -4.50 -5.25
N PRO A 66 2.36 -3.43 -4.46
CA PRO A 66 1.55 -3.46 -3.24
C PRO A 66 0.13 -3.97 -3.47
N ILE A 67 -0.55 -3.52 -4.53
CA ILE A 67 -1.92 -3.98 -4.84
C ILE A 67 -1.94 -5.49 -5.12
N SER A 68 -0.94 -6.00 -5.84
CA SER A 68 -0.83 -7.43 -6.14
C SER A 68 -0.61 -8.25 -4.87
N LEU A 69 0.19 -7.76 -3.93
CA LEU A 69 0.41 -8.40 -2.63
C LEU A 69 -0.88 -8.42 -1.80
N PHE A 70 -1.64 -7.32 -1.79
CA PHE A 70 -2.94 -7.30 -1.12
C PHE A 70 -3.89 -8.36 -1.69
N GLN A 71 -3.94 -8.48 -3.02
CA GLN A 71 -4.73 -9.53 -3.68
C GLN A 71 -4.24 -10.94 -3.33
N ARG A 72 -2.93 -11.17 -3.41
CA ARG A 72 -2.30 -12.49 -3.27
C ARG A 72 -2.42 -13.04 -1.85
N TYR A 73 -2.23 -12.18 -0.85
CA TYR A 73 -2.25 -12.55 0.56
C TYR A 73 -3.65 -12.41 1.19
N GLY A 74 -4.67 -12.05 0.40
CA GLY A 74 -6.04 -11.90 0.87
C GLY A 74 -6.20 -10.76 1.88
N ILE A 75 -5.35 -9.74 1.80
CA ILE A 75 -5.41 -8.55 2.65
C ILE A 75 -6.59 -7.70 2.17
N ASP A 76 -7.28 -7.07 3.12
CA ASP A 76 -8.38 -6.16 2.80
C ASP A 76 -7.90 -4.96 1.96
N MET A 77 -8.21 -4.96 0.67
CA MET A 77 -7.85 -3.87 -0.25
C MET A 77 -8.44 -2.51 0.14
N ARG A 78 -9.45 -2.45 1.01
CA ARG A 78 -9.98 -1.17 1.52
C ARG A 78 -8.95 -0.40 2.33
N GLN A 79 -7.96 -1.06 2.93
CA GLN A 79 -6.88 -0.39 3.68
C GLN A 79 -5.99 0.47 2.76
N LEU A 80 -5.90 0.14 1.46
CA LEU A 80 -5.16 0.97 0.49
C LEU A 80 -5.83 2.33 0.22
N ARG A 81 -7.10 2.52 0.62
CA ARG A 81 -7.80 3.81 0.50
C ARG A 81 -7.16 4.91 1.36
N GLU A 82 -6.39 4.55 2.38
CA GLU A 82 -5.60 5.51 3.18
C GLU A 82 -4.58 6.28 2.31
N LEU A 83 -4.25 5.74 1.14
CA LEU A 83 -3.41 6.42 0.17
C LEU A 83 -4.18 7.42 -0.72
N GLU A 84 -5.53 7.41 -0.72
CA GLU A 84 -6.32 8.15 -1.70
C GLU A 84 -6.20 9.67 -1.53
N MET A 85 -5.21 10.25 -2.21
CA MET A 85 -5.05 11.68 -2.41
C MET A 85 -5.61 12.09 -3.78
N THR A 86 -5.89 13.39 -3.96
CA THR A 86 -6.41 13.95 -5.22
C THR A 86 -5.58 13.52 -6.43
N GLU A 87 -4.27 13.45 -6.28
CA GLU A 87 -3.30 13.05 -7.32
C GLU A 87 -3.31 11.56 -7.68
N PHE A 88 -3.74 10.67 -6.78
CA PHE A 88 -3.78 9.22 -7.05
C PHE A 88 -5.16 8.73 -7.46
N ARG A 89 -6.18 9.54 -7.22
CA ARG A 89 -7.59 9.20 -7.41
C ARG A 89 -7.89 8.64 -8.81
N THR A 90 -7.25 9.17 -9.85
CA THR A 90 -7.47 8.77 -11.25
C THR A 90 -7.20 7.28 -11.47
N TRP A 91 -6.07 6.77 -10.99
CA TRP A 91 -5.71 5.37 -11.19
C TRP A 91 -6.30 4.47 -10.10
N MET A 92 -6.38 4.94 -8.84
CA MET A 92 -7.00 4.16 -7.76
C MET A 92 -8.46 3.82 -8.06
N ARG A 93 -9.21 4.78 -8.63
CA ARG A 93 -10.64 4.61 -8.98
C ARG A 93 -10.87 4.22 -10.43
N ASN A 94 -9.87 3.69 -11.14
CA ASN A 94 -10.08 3.15 -12.48
C ASN A 94 -11.01 1.93 -12.41
N ARG A 95 -12.27 2.09 -12.80
CA ARG A 95 -13.31 1.04 -12.72
C ARG A 95 -12.99 -0.23 -13.51
N SER A 96 -12.11 -0.14 -14.51
CA SER A 96 -11.68 -1.29 -15.32
C SER A 96 -10.50 -2.04 -14.70
N ALA A 97 -9.86 -1.49 -13.66
CA ALA A 97 -8.73 -2.13 -13.01
C ALA A 97 -9.19 -3.29 -12.12
N TYR A 98 -8.37 -4.35 -12.05
CA TYR A 98 -8.72 -5.57 -11.32
C TYR A 98 -8.93 -5.33 -9.81
N TRP A 99 -8.26 -4.33 -9.25
CA TRP A 99 -8.37 -3.98 -7.84
C TRP A 99 -9.63 -3.20 -7.49
N PHE A 100 -10.29 -2.55 -8.45
CA PHE A 100 -11.33 -1.57 -8.16
C PHE A 100 -12.48 -2.15 -7.33
N LYS A 101 -12.99 -3.33 -7.68
CA LYS A 101 -14.13 -3.94 -6.95
C LYS A 101 -13.77 -4.35 -5.53
N SER A 102 -12.54 -4.79 -5.30
CA SER A 102 -12.05 -5.17 -3.97
C SER A 102 -11.71 -3.94 -3.13
N MET A 103 -11.15 -2.90 -3.75
CA MET A 103 -10.80 -1.65 -3.09
C MET A 103 -12.05 -0.80 -2.83
N TYR A 104 -13.04 -0.75 -3.72
CA TYR A 104 -14.26 0.06 -3.64
C TYR A 104 -15.56 -0.76 -3.84
N PRO A 105 -15.84 -1.79 -3.01
CA PRO A 105 -17.02 -2.64 -3.16
C PRO A 105 -18.38 -1.92 -3.11
N ASP A 106 -18.43 -0.72 -2.55
CA ASP A 106 -19.66 0.06 -2.36
C ASP A 106 -19.99 1.00 -3.54
N GLN A 107 -19.29 0.90 -4.68
CA GLN A 107 -19.32 1.87 -5.80
C GLN A 107 -19.48 1.30 -7.20
#